data_AF-A0AAE7E6F0-F1
#
_entry.id   AF-A0AAE7E6F0-F1
#
_cell.length_a   1.000
_cell.length_b   1.000
_cell.length_c   1.000
_cell.angle_alpha   90.00
_cell.angle_beta   90.00
_cell.angle_gamma   90.00
#
_symmetry.space_group_name_H-M   'P 1'
#
loop_
_entity.id
_entity.type
_entity.pdbx_description
1 polymer ?
#
loop_
_entity_poly.entity_id
_entity_poly.type
_entity_poly.pdbx_seq_one_letter_code
_entity_poly.pdbx_strand_id
1 'polypeptide(L)'
;MAKKNMTVVYKNVYVVVSTKGGEGKTFLSLQVLPILFLNKNINIFEVDNNNNSKKMIKNSQKISFKSFKIDDGLDAIDEIEFNNMLSQDDSVNIIDAGGGDDTIKLLKILEEKELFGLTYIVPLSNSISNVDNALQTIDSILSFDKDAKINLVLNKCPSFDFEDIKYKFKSFFGNESFGLASRYEEFKDKIQNLNYVTETDLPDIISSKHQYSLIDAYLKAKIIMENFDEVKAEWAKKGKDEFLKAKKLNRINEEIYEYCQTLIQNFKLD
;
A
#
# COMPACT_ATOMS: atom_id res chain seq x y z
N MET A 1 -31.47 2.36 -30.23
CA MET A 1 -30.58 1.22 -29.90
C MET A 1 -30.06 1.45 -28.50
N ALA A 2 -30.46 0.60 -27.54
CA ALA A 2 -29.90 0.67 -26.20
C ALA A 2 -28.41 0.34 -26.27
N LYS A 3 -27.55 1.24 -25.80
CA LYS A 3 -26.14 0.94 -25.58
C LYS A 3 -26.10 -0.25 -24.62
N LYS A 4 -25.52 -1.36 -25.07
CA LYS A 4 -25.20 -2.48 -24.20
C LYS A 4 -24.16 -1.93 -23.22
N ASN A 5 -24.56 -1.66 -21.97
CA ASN A 5 -23.63 -1.25 -20.92
C ASN A 5 -22.62 -2.40 -20.77
N MET A 6 -21.47 -2.27 -21.41
CA MET A 6 -20.30 -3.05 -21.01
C MET A 6 -19.98 -2.59 -19.60
N THR A 7 -20.25 -3.46 -18.61
CA THR A 7 -19.75 -3.26 -17.26
C THR A 7 -18.23 -3.27 -17.36
N VAL A 8 -17.61 -2.08 -17.37
CA VAL A 8 -16.16 -1.96 -17.36
C VAL A 8 -15.71 -2.42 -15.99
N VAL A 9 -14.96 -3.53 -15.93
CA VAL A 9 -14.44 -4.06 -14.67
C VAL A 9 -13.03 -3.51 -14.45
N TYR A 10 -12.87 -2.71 -13.40
CA TYR A 10 -11.62 -2.05 -13.06
C TYR A 10 -10.70 -2.95 -12.22
N LYS A 11 -10.12 -3.98 -12.86
CA LYS A 11 -9.36 -5.03 -12.14
C LYS A 11 -8.03 -4.58 -11.53
N ASN A 12 -7.42 -3.51 -12.05
CA ASN A 12 -6.08 -3.07 -11.66
C ASN A 12 -6.07 -1.70 -10.99
N VAL A 13 -7.20 -1.31 -10.38
CA VAL A 13 -7.32 -0.05 -9.63
C VAL A 13 -7.40 -0.36 -8.14
N TYR A 14 -6.45 0.21 -7.39
CA TYR A 14 -6.32 0.04 -5.96
C TYR A 14 -6.50 1.39 -5.27
N VAL A 15 -7.53 1.53 -4.45
CA VAL A 15 -7.86 2.79 -3.79
C VAL A 15 -7.50 2.71 -2.31
N VAL A 16 -6.53 3.52 -1.86
CA VAL A 16 -6.09 3.55 -0.47
C VAL A 16 -6.84 4.66 0.26
N VAL A 17 -7.76 4.29 1.15
CA VAL A 17 -8.74 5.21 1.76
C VAL A 17 -8.87 5.02 3.26
N SER A 18 -9.08 6.13 3.95
CA SER A 18 -9.36 6.16 5.38
C SER A 18 -9.84 7.56 5.75
N THR A 19 -11.00 7.61 6.41
CA THR A 19 -11.60 8.84 6.96
C THR A 19 -10.75 9.50 8.05
N LYS A 20 -9.60 8.92 8.44
CA LYS A 20 -8.67 9.50 9.40
C LYS A 20 -7.28 9.73 8.80
N GLY A 21 -6.67 10.87 9.13
CA GLY A 21 -5.26 11.15 8.83
C GLY A 21 -4.31 10.36 9.74
N GLY A 22 -3.11 10.04 9.26
CA GLY A 22 -2.06 9.38 10.08
C GLY A 22 -2.11 7.85 10.16
N GLU A 23 -3.09 7.20 9.52
CA GLU A 23 -3.22 5.73 9.49
C GLU A 23 -2.21 5.04 8.54
N GLY A 24 -1.45 5.82 7.77
CA GLY A 24 -0.40 5.33 6.87
C GLY A 24 -0.87 5.03 5.44
N LYS A 25 -1.90 5.73 4.94
CA LYS A 25 -2.35 5.64 3.54
C LYS A 25 -1.20 5.85 2.55
N THR A 26 -0.54 6.99 2.62
CA THR A 26 0.62 7.35 1.79
C THR A 26 1.77 6.35 1.92
N PHE A 27 1.98 5.79 3.11
CA PHE A 27 2.99 4.74 3.28
C PHE A 27 2.59 3.46 2.52
N LEU A 28 1.34 3.01 2.65
CA LEU A 28 0.86 1.83 1.94
C LEU A 28 0.87 2.04 0.42
N SER A 29 0.39 3.18 -0.07
CA SER A 29 0.29 3.49 -1.50
C SER A 29 1.66 3.68 -2.16
N LEU A 30 2.60 4.40 -1.52
CA LEU A 30 3.91 4.71 -2.13
C LEU A 30 4.97 3.64 -1.88
N GLN A 31 4.89 2.89 -0.78
CA GLN A 31 6.01 2.02 -0.35
C GLN A 31 5.64 0.54 -0.30
N VAL A 32 4.41 0.19 0.08
CA VAL A 32 4.02 -1.22 0.27
C VAL A 32 3.39 -1.82 -0.98
N LEU A 33 2.28 -1.25 -1.47
CA LEU A 33 1.56 -1.77 -2.62
C LEU A 33 2.44 -1.93 -3.87
N PRO A 34 3.36 -1.00 -4.20
CA PRO A 34 4.20 -1.17 -5.38
C PRO A 34 5.01 -2.46 -5.38
N ILE A 35 5.46 -2.93 -4.19
CA ILE A 35 6.23 -4.17 -4.03
C ILE A 35 5.47 -5.40 -4.53
N LEU A 36 4.14 -5.38 -4.47
CA LEU A 36 3.28 -6.48 -4.90
C LEU A 36 3.17 -6.57 -6.43
N PHE A 37 3.62 -5.55 -7.16
CA PHE A 37 3.44 -5.43 -8.61
C PHE A 37 4.77 -5.28 -9.37
N LEU A 38 5.81 -6.03 -8.96
CA LEU A 38 7.16 -5.95 -9.53
C LEU A 38 7.20 -6.01 -11.08
N ASN A 39 6.31 -6.80 -11.67
CA ASN A 39 6.27 -7.06 -13.12
C ASN A 39 5.32 -6.12 -13.88
N LYS A 40 4.73 -5.12 -13.22
CA LYS A 40 3.78 -4.18 -13.84
C LYS A 40 4.38 -2.77 -13.92
N ASN A 41 3.75 -1.93 -14.74
CA ASN A 41 3.92 -0.49 -14.71
C ASN A 41 3.06 0.09 -13.59
N ILE A 42 3.65 0.87 -12.69
CA ILE A 42 2.97 1.33 -11.48
C ILE A 42 2.69 2.82 -11.60
N ASN A 43 1.41 3.18 -11.62
CA ASN A 43 0.96 4.55 -11.58
C ASN A 43 0.38 4.85 -10.20
N ILE A 44 0.83 5.93 -9.57
CA ILE A 44 0.28 6.43 -8.31
C ILE A 44 -0.32 7.81 -8.57
N PHE A 45 -1.59 7.94 -8.19
CA PHE A 45 -2.37 9.17 -8.22
C PHE A 45 -2.67 9.60 -6.80
N GLU A 46 -1.96 10.60 -6.32
CA GLU A 46 -2.28 11.26 -5.05
C GLU A 46 -3.44 12.23 -5.27
N VAL A 47 -4.51 12.07 -4.50
CA VAL A 47 -5.67 12.97 -4.51
C VAL A 47 -5.79 13.57 -3.12
N ASP A 48 -5.08 14.67 -2.90
CA ASP A 48 -4.93 15.36 -1.62
C ASP A 48 -4.75 16.87 -1.88
N ASN A 49 -5.40 17.72 -1.07
CA ASN A 49 -5.28 19.17 -1.22
C ASN A 49 -4.05 19.77 -0.52
N ASN A 50 -3.51 19.06 0.46
CA ASN A 50 -2.58 19.59 1.46
C ASN A 50 -1.18 18.98 1.33
N ASN A 51 -1.08 17.76 0.81
CA ASN A 51 0.18 17.04 0.73
C ASN A 51 0.74 16.96 -0.69
N ASN A 52 2.07 16.79 -0.76
CA ASN A 52 2.77 16.45 -2.00
C ASN A 52 3.85 15.43 -1.68
N SER A 53 3.45 14.16 -1.71
CA SER A 53 4.30 13.03 -1.31
C SER A 53 5.34 12.67 -2.37
N LYS A 54 5.30 13.31 -3.55
CA LYS A 54 6.29 13.12 -4.63
C LYS A 54 7.72 13.29 -4.17
N LYS A 55 7.97 14.18 -3.20
CA LYS A 55 9.32 14.43 -2.66
C LYS A 55 9.96 13.19 -2.05
N MET A 56 9.15 12.22 -1.58
CA MET A 56 9.64 10.97 -0.99
C MET A 56 10.21 10.01 -2.03
N ILE A 57 9.70 10.07 -3.26
CA ILE A 57 10.01 9.11 -4.33
C ILE A 57 10.45 9.81 -5.63
N LYS A 58 11.00 11.03 -5.51
CA LYS A 58 11.35 11.88 -6.66
C LYS A 58 12.24 11.18 -7.68
N ASN A 59 13.13 10.30 -7.22
CA ASN A 59 14.07 9.58 -8.06
C ASN A 59 13.60 8.17 -8.41
N SER A 60 12.38 7.76 -8.01
CA SER A 60 11.85 6.46 -8.36
C SER A 60 11.88 6.23 -9.86
N GLN A 61 12.31 5.04 -10.26
CA GLN A 61 12.36 4.62 -11.67
C GLN A 61 11.21 3.68 -12.01
N LYS A 62 10.62 3.04 -11.00
CA LYS A 62 9.54 2.05 -11.17
C LYS A 62 8.14 2.67 -11.07
N ILE A 63 8.01 3.84 -10.43
CA ILE A 63 6.73 4.47 -10.14
C ILE A 63 6.56 5.74 -10.99
N SER A 64 5.46 5.81 -11.73
CA SER A 64 4.94 7.05 -12.30
C SER A 64 4.02 7.72 -11.29
N PHE A 65 4.33 8.95 -10.86
CA PHE A 65 3.59 9.64 -9.81
C PHE A 65 2.99 10.97 -10.29
N LYS A 66 1.69 11.14 -10.06
CA LYS A 66 0.95 12.38 -10.28
C LYS A 66 0.15 12.73 -9.01
N SER A 67 0.00 14.03 -8.77
CA SER A 67 -0.74 14.57 -7.65
C SER A 67 -1.79 15.52 -8.21
N PHE A 68 -3.03 15.37 -7.74
CA PHE A 68 -4.20 16.13 -8.11
C PHE A 68 -4.82 16.72 -6.85
N LYS A 69 -5.33 17.94 -6.97
CA LYS A 69 -6.19 18.49 -5.91
C LYS A 69 -7.54 17.77 -5.95
N ILE A 70 -8.28 17.78 -4.83
CA ILE A 70 -9.58 17.09 -4.78
C ILE A 70 -10.59 17.67 -5.76
N ASP A 71 -10.52 18.98 -5.99
CA ASP A 71 -11.42 19.69 -6.93
C ASP A 71 -11.07 19.33 -8.39
N ASP A 72 -9.84 18.89 -8.63
CA ASP A 72 -9.35 18.30 -9.88
C ASP A 72 -9.51 16.76 -9.88
N GLY A 73 -10.17 16.18 -8.87
CA GLY A 73 -10.31 14.73 -8.72
C GLY A 73 -11.02 14.05 -9.90
N LEU A 74 -11.81 14.81 -10.65
CA LEU A 74 -12.38 14.38 -11.93
C LEU A 74 -11.29 14.10 -12.99
N ASP A 75 -10.24 14.92 -13.04
CA ASP A 75 -9.11 14.73 -13.97
C ASP A 75 -8.32 13.46 -13.61
N ALA A 76 -8.19 13.16 -12.30
CA ALA A 76 -7.55 11.93 -11.83
C ALA A 76 -8.32 10.69 -12.27
N ILE A 77 -9.66 10.72 -12.14
CA ILE A 77 -10.53 9.63 -12.59
C ILE A 77 -10.48 9.47 -14.11
N ASP A 78 -10.57 10.56 -14.86
CA ASP A 78 -10.50 10.51 -16.32
C ASP A 78 -9.15 9.95 -16.81
N GLU A 79 -8.04 10.24 -16.11
CA GLU A 79 -6.74 9.63 -16.40
C GLU A 79 -6.70 8.13 -16.05
N ILE A 80 -7.33 7.72 -14.94
CA ILE A 80 -7.45 6.31 -14.56
C ILE A 80 -8.29 5.55 -15.58
N GLU A 81 -9.41 6.11 -16.04
CA GLU A 81 -10.23 5.55 -17.11
C GLU A 81 -9.40 5.38 -18.38
N PHE A 82 -8.68 6.42 -18.81
CA PHE A 82 -7.80 6.37 -19.97
C PHE A 82 -6.72 5.29 -19.86
N ASN A 83 -6.02 5.23 -18.73
CA ASN A 83 -4.97 4.24 -18.49
C ASN A 83 -5.54 2.82 -18.45
N ASN A 84 -6.69 2.61 -17.80
CA ASN A 84 -7.36 1.33 -17.78
C ASN A 84 -7.85 0.91 -19.17
N MET A 85 -8.30 1.84 -20.02
CA MET A 85 -8.67 1.51 -21.40
C MET A 85 -7.48 1.05 -22.25
N LEU A 86 -6.28 1.59 -22.02
CA LEU A 86 -5.10 1.29 -22.82
C LEU A 86 -4.25 0.12 -22.32
N SER A 87 -4.32 -0.21 -21.03
CA SER A 87 -3.24 -0.94 -20.34
C SER A 87 -3.70 -2.17 -19.57
N GLN A 88 -4.88 -2.72 -19.90
CA GLN A 88 -5.70 -3.57 -19.01
C GLN A 88 -4.97 -4.67 -18.23
N ASP A 89 -3.84 -5.20 -18.72
CA ASP A 89 -3.06 -6.20 -17.99
C ASP A 89 -1.68 -5.74 -17.54
N ASP A 90 -1.02 -4.75 -18.15
CA ASP A 90 0.40 -4.45 -17.85
C ASP A 90 0.62 -3.32 -16.84
N SER A 91 -0.43 -2.57 -16.48
CA SER A 91 -0.34 -1.50 -15.49
C SER A 91 -1.25 -1.71 -14.29
N VAL A 92 -0.83 -1.13 -13.17
CA VAL A 92 -1.61 -0.97 -11.95
C VAL A 92 -1.72 0.51 -11.61
N ASN A 93 -2.91 0.90 -11.20
CA ASN A 93 -3.25 2.27 -10.83
C ASN A 93 -3.57 2.29 -9.34
N ILE A 94 -2.78 3.01 -8.56
CA ILE A 94 -2.96 3.16 -7.11
C ILE A 94 -3.42 4.59 -6.84
N ILE A 95 -4.56 4.75 -6.18
CA ILE A 95 -5.07 6.06 -5.75
C ILE A 95 -4.74 6.24 -4.26
N ASP A 96 -3.91 7.24 -3.95
CA ASP A 96 -3.63 7.64 -2.57
C ASP A 96 -4.57 8.77 -2.18
N ALA A 97 -5.60 8.46 -1.38
CA ALA A 97 -6.54 9.48 -0.92
C ALA A 97 -5.95 10.29 0.24
N GLY A 98 -6.20 11.60 0.25
CA GLY A 98 -5.98 12.45 1.41
C GLY A 98 -6.79 12.00 2.64
N GLY A 99 -6.50 12.59 3.81
CA GLY A 99 -7.19 12.27 5.06
C GLY A 99 -8.53 12.98 5.23
N GLY A 100 -9.47 12.34 5.94
CA GLY A 100 -10.72 12.99 6.35
C GLY A 100 -11.62 13.31 5.17
N ASP A 101 -11.93 14.60 5.00
CA ASP A 101 -12.84 15.10 3.98
C ASP A 101 -12.40 14.77 2.55
N ASP A 102 -11.10 14.68 2.30
CA ASP A 102 -10.56 14.31 0.97
C ASP A 102 -10.94 12.87 0.59
N THR A 103 -10.91 11.94 1.55
CA THR A 103 -11.39 10.55 1.32
C THR A 103 -12.89 10.54 0.99
N ILE A 104 -13.71 11.29 1.74
CA ILE A 104 -15.17 11.33 1.52
C ILE A 104 -15.48 11.89 0.13
N LYS A 105 -14.81 12.98 -0.25
CA LYS A 105 -14.96 13.58 -1.59
C LYS A 105 -14.54 12.61 -2.70
N LEU A 106 -13.42 11.90 -2.54
CA LEU A 106 -12.98 10.90 -3.51
C LEU A 106 -14.02 9.79 -3.66
N LEU A 107 -14.54 9.23 -2.57
CA LEU A 107 -15.58 8.19 -2.63
C LEU A 107 -16.84 8.69 -3.37
N LYS A 108 -17.24 9.94 -3.15
CA LYS A 108 -18.36 10.57 -3.88
C LYS A 108 -18.08 10.70 -5.38
N ILE A 109 -16.86 11.07 -5.76
CA ILE A 109 -16.46 11.15 -7.17
C ILE A 109 -16.52 9.76 -7.82
N LEU A 110 -16.04 8.71 -7.12
CA LEU A 110 -16.13 7.32 -7.61
C LEU A 110 -17.59 6.87 -7.79
N GLU A 111 -18.46 7.21 -6.84
CA GLU A 111 -19.91 6.96 -6.92
C GLU A 111 -20.55 7.69 -8.12
N GLU A 112 -20.29 8.99 -8.27
CA GLU A 112 -20.84 9.82 -9.36
C GLU A 112 -20.41 9.34 -10.74
N LYS A 113 -19.21 8.76 -10.84
CA LYS A 113 -18.63 8.19 -12.07
C LYS A 113 -19.01 6.74 -12.31
N GLU A 114 -19.85 6.15 -11.44
CA GLU A 114 -20.30 4.76 -11.53
C GLU A 114 -19.12 3.76 -11.58
N LEU A 115 -18.05 4.04 -10.83
CA LEU A 115 -16.88 3.18 -10.70
C LEU A 115 -17.11 2.16 -9.59
N PHE A 116 -17.38 0.91 -9.98
CA PHE A 116 -17.69 -0.19 -9.07
C PHE A 116 -16.76 -1.39 -9.27
N GLY A 117 -16.80 -2.33 -8.32
CA GLY A 117 -15.95 -3.52 -8.29
C GLY A 117 -14.48 -3.20 -8.07
N LEU A 118 -14.17 -2.08 -7.44
CA LEU A 118 -12.80 -1.62 -7.21
C LEU A 118 -12.15 -2.39 -6.05
N THR A 119 -10.82 -2.38 -6.01
CA THR A 119 -10.07 -2.93 -4.87
C THR A 119 -9.70 -1.81 -3.91
N TYR A 120 -10.15 -1.90 -2.66
CA TYR A 120 -9.91 -0.91 -1.62
C TYR A 120 -8.92 -1.44 -0.59
N ILE A 121 -8.00 -0.58 -0.19
CA ILE A 121 -7.02 -0.84 0.86
C ILE A 121 -7.32 0.10 2.01
N VAL A 122 -7.77 -0.47 3.14
CA VAL A 122 -8.16 0.30 4.32
C VAL A 122 -7.12 0.06 5.42
N PRO A 123 -6.24 1.04 5.74
CA PRO A 123 -5.33 0.91 6.85
C PRO A 123 -6.08 1.03 8.19
N LEU A 124 -5.63 0.23 9.16
CA LEU A 124 -6.05 0.28 10.55
C LEU A 124 -4.81 0.28 11.44
N SER A 125 -4.61 1.35 12.20
CA SER A 125 -3.67 1.37 13.32
C SER A 125 -4.37 1.12 14.66
N ASN A 126 -3.61 0.78 15.70
CA ASN A 126 -4.16 0.36 16.97
C ASN A 126 -4.76 1.53 17.78
N SER A 127 -6.08 1.69 17.73
CA SER A 127 -6.88 2.37 18.75
C SER A 127 -8.36 2.02 18.57
N ILE A 128 -9.19 2.20 19.61
CA ILE A 128 -10.65 1.98 19.52
C ILE A 128 -11.26 2.88 18.44
N SER A 129 -10.92 4.18 18.44
CA SER A 129 -11.43 5.12 17.44
C SER A 129 -11.03 4.75 16.02
N ASN A 130 -9.86 4.12 15.83
CA ASN A 130 -9.42 3.72 14.50
C ASN A 130 -10.17 2.49 13.99
N VAL A 131 -10.59 1.59 14.89
CA VAL A 131 -11.52 0.51 14.53
C VAL A 131 -12.85 1.09 14.04
N ASP A 132 -13.41 2.07 14.76
CA ASP A 132 -14.66 2.73 14.32
C ASP A 132 -14.49 3.44 12.96
N ASN A 133 -13.38 4.17 12.77
CA ASN A 133 -13.11 4.87 11.51
C ASN A 133 -12.94 3.91 10.34
N ALA A 134 -12.26 2.77 10.55
CA ALA A 134 -12.10 1.75 9.51
C ALA A 134 -13.45 1.12 9.15
N LEU A 135 -14.29 0.80 10.14
CA LEU A 135 -15.62 0.26 9.90
C LEU A 135 -16.50 1.25 9.12
N GLN A 136 -16.50 2.53 9.52
CA GLN A 136 -17.23 3.60 8.81
C GLN A 136 -16.73 3.80 7.37
N THR A 137 -15.41 3.71 7.15
CA THR A 137 -14.83 3.78 5.79
C THR A 137 -15.35 2.63 4.94
N ILE A 138 -15.33 1.41 5.48
CA ILE A 138 -15.83 0.20 4.80
C ILE A 138 -17.32 0.32 4.49
N ASP A 139 -18.13 0.76 5.45
CA ASP A 139 -19.57 0.93 5.25
C ASP A 139 -19.89 1.99 4.19
N SER A 140 -19.08 3.06 4.12
CA SER A 140 -19.21 4.10 3.10
C SER A 140 -18.82 3.61 1.70
N ILE A 141 -17.87 2.68 1.58
CA ILE A 141 -17.53 2.03 0.32
C ILE A 141 -18.71 1.15 -0.12
N LEU A 142 -19.14 0.25 0.77
CA LEU A 142 -20.18 -0.74 0.48
C LEU A 142 -21.57 -0.14 0.26
N SER A 143 -21.81 1.12 0.67
CA SER A 143 -23.07 1.80 0.39
C SER A 143 -23.29 2.09 -1.09
N PHE A 144 -22.22 2.27 -1.87
CA PHE A 144 -22.30 2.49 -3.32
C PHE A 144 -21.67 1.36 -4.14
N ASP A 145 -20.50 0.84 -3.74
CA ASP A 145 -19.81 -0.26 -4.41
C ASP A 145 -19.99 -1.57 -3.65
N LYS A 146 -21.11 -2.26 -3.92
CA LYS A 146 -21.45 -3.54 -3.26
C LYS A 146 -20.55 -4.70 -3.67
N ASP A 147 -19.87 -4.57 -4.80
CA ASP A 147 -18.96 -5.58 -5.35
C ASP A 147 -17.48 -5.26 -5.01
N ALA A 148 -17.25 -4.27 -4.15
CA ALA A 148 -15.93 -3.84 -3.72
C ALA A 148 -15.11 -4.99 -3.10
N LYS A 149 -13.81 -5.01 -3.45
CA LYS A 149 -12.81 -5.88 -2.83
C LYS A 149 -12.04 -5.13 -1.76
N ILE A 150 -12.45 -5.28 -0.51
CA ILE A 150 -11.90 -4.59 0.65
C ILE A 150 -10.80 -5.45 1.30
N ASN A 151 -9.60 -4.89 1.36
CA ASN A 151 -8.46 -5.45 2.06
C ASN A 151 -8.18 -4.57 3.28
N LEU A 152 -8.43 -5.10 4.48
CA LEU A 152 -8.12 -4.44 5.74
C LEU A 152 -6.64 -4.68 6.06
N VAL A 153 -5.89 -3.62 6.33
CA VAL A 153 -4.44 -3.70 6.60
C VAL A 153 -4.15 -3.24 8.02
N LEU A 154 -3.76 -4.16 8.90
CA LEU A 154 -3.23 -3.78 10.21
C LEU A 154 -1.83 -3.21 10.03
N ASN A 155 -1.73 -1.89 10.17
CA ASN A 155 -0.51 -1.15 9.87
C ASN A 155 0.35 -0.97 11.12
N LYS A 156 1.68 -0.97 10.94
CA LYS A 156 2.66 -0.92 12.03
C LYS A 156 2.54 -2.12 12.96
N CYS A 157 2.41 -3.34 12.44
CA CYS A 157 2.53 -4.55 13.25
C CYS A 157 3.94 -4.65 13.88
N PRO A 158 4.09 -5.19 15.10
CA PRO A 158 5.42 -5.29 15.73
C PRO A 158 6.30 -6.37 15.08
N SER A 159 5.67 -7.41 14.56
CA SER A 159 6.25 -8.56 13.88
C SER A 159 5.16 -9.21 13.01
N PHE A 160 5.50 -10.27 12.27
CA PHE A 160 4.52 -11.13 11.60
C PHE A 160 4.00 -12.25 12.52
N ASP A 161 4.39 -12.27 13.80
CA ASP A 161 3.84 -13.21 14.77
C ASP A 161 2.41 -12.82 15.16
N PHE A 162 1.49 -13.77 15.08
CA PHE A 162 0.07 -13.48 15.28
C PHE A 162 -0.26 -13.09 16.73
N GLU A 163 0.44 -13.63 17.72
CA GLU A 163 0.18 -13.28 19.13
C GLU A 163 0.68 -11.87 19.44
N ASP A 164 1.83 -11.47 18.89
CA ASP A 164 2.31 -10.08 18.98
C ASP A 164 1.33 -9.10 18.31
N ILE A 165 0.83 -9.46 17.12
CA ILE A 165 -0.18 -8.67 16.39
C ILE A 165 -1.46 -8.56 17.22
N LYS A 166 -1.98 -9.69 17.71
CA LYS A 166 -3.21 -9.74 18.52
C LYS A 166 -3.08 -8.89 19.78
N TYR A 167 -1.92 -8.96 20.44
CA TYR A 167 -1.63 -8.14 21.61
C TYR A 167 -1.58 -6.64 21.28
N LYS A 168 -0.90 -6.25 20.18
CA LYS A 168 -0.87 -4.85 19.72
C LYS A 168 -2.28 -4.38 19.40
N PHE A 169 -3.04 -5.14 18.62
CA PHE A 169 -4.39 -4.80 18.11
C PHE A 169 -5.53 -5.30 19.01
N LYS A 170 -5.36 -5.24 20.33
CA LYS A 170 -6.39 -5.66 21.30
C LYS A 170 -7.72 -4.92 21.19
N SER A 171 -7.74 -3.70 20.64
CA SER A 171 -9.00 -2.98 20.37
C SER A 171 -9.79 -3.60 19.21
N PHE A 172 -9.14 -4.36 18.35
CA PHE A 172 -9.72 -5.05 17.20
C PHE A 172 -9.99 -6.53 17.52
N PHE A 173 -9.00 -7.24 18.03
CA PHE A 173 -9.13 -8.68 18.35
C PHE A 173 -9.77 -8.97 19.71
N GLY A 174 -9.92 -7.96 20.57
CA GLY A 174 -10.38 -8.14 21.94
C GLY A 174 -9.25 -8.54 22.88
N ASN A 175 -9.51 -8.40 24.18
CA ASN A 175 -8.64 -8.83 25.25
C ASN A 175 -9.43 -8.93 26.57
N GLU A 176 -9.60 -10.16 27.06
CA GLU A 176 -10.38 -10.45 28.27
C GLU A 176 -9.83 -9.75 29.51
N SER A 177 -8.51 -9.65 29.66
CA SER A 177 -7.87 -8.98 30.80
C SER A 177 -8.19 -7.49 30.88
N PHE A 178 -8.55 -6.87 29.75
CA PHE A 178 -9.01 -5.47 29.69
C PHE A 178 -10.54 -5.35 29.53
N GLY A 179 -11.28 -6.45 29.56
CA GLY A 179 -12.73 -6.46 29.33
C GLY A 179 -13.14 -6.05 27.91
N LEU A 180 -12.25 -6.22 26.93
CA LEU A 180 -12.49 -5.85 25.54
C LEU A 180 -13.00 -7.06 24.76
N ALA A 181 -14.22 -6.97 24.24
CA ALA A 181 -14.73 -7.95 23.28
C ALA A 181 -14.01 -7.84 21.93
N SER A 182 -13.92 -8.95 21.21
CA SER A 182 -13.43 -8.92 19.84
C SER A 182 -14.39 -8.16 18.93
N ARG A 183 -13.84 -7.31 18.07
CA ARG A 183 -14.58 -6.56 17.06
C ARG A 183 -14.35 -7.08 15.65
N TYR A 184 -13.51 -8.11 15.47
CA TYR A 184 -13.24 -8.73 14.18
C TYR A 184 -14.52 -9.18 13.46
N GLU A 185 -15.52 -9.65 14.21
CA GLU A 185 -16.82 -10.09 13.70
C GLU A 185 -17.59 -8.97 12.98
N GLU A 186 -17.33 -7.69 13.29
CA GLU A 186 -17.94 -6.55 12.59
C GLU A 186 -17.39 -6.37 11.16
N PHE A 187 -16.23 -6.98 10.86
CA PHE A 187 -15.48 -6.82 9.62
C PHE A 187 -15.46 -8.07 8.75
N LYS A 188 -15.49 -9.28 9.36
CA LYS A 188 -15.20 -10.55 8.68
C LYS A 188 -15.99 -10.77 7.39
N ASP A 189 -17.25 -10.34 7.34
CA ASP A 189 -18.15 -10.53 6.19
C ASP A 189 -18.10 -9.37 5.19
N LYS A 190 -17.35 -8.30 5.52
CA LYS A 190 -17.18 -7.08 4.72
C LYS A 190 -15.81 -6.98 4.04
N ILE A 191 -14.87 -7.84 4.42
CA ILE A 191 -13.48 -7.82 3.92
C ILE A 191 -13.15 -9.13 3.20
N GLN A 192 -12.33 -9.04 2.17
CA GLN A 192 -11.80 -10.18 1.45
C GLN A 192 -10.53 -10.69 2.12
N ASN A 193 -9.66 -9.77 2.55
CA ASN A 193 -8.40 -10.11 3.19
C ASN A 193 -8.15 -9.25 4.44
N LEU A 194 -7.54 -9.88 5.44
CA LEU A 194 -6.90 -9.22 6.56
C LEU A 194 -5.39 -9.35 6.39
N ASN A 195 -4.72 -8.24 6.09
CA ASN A 195 -3.29 -8.17 5.83
C ASN A 195 -2.54 -7.47 6.97
N TYR A 196 -1.26 -7.80 7.10
CA TYR A 196 -0.38 -7.25 8.13
C TYR A 196 0.83 -6.59 7.50
N VAL A 197 1.16 -5.39 7.97
CA VAL A 197 2.39 -4.68 7.57
C VAL A 197 3.15 -4.30 8.82
N THR A 198 4.37 -4.79 8.96
CA THR A 198 5.18 -4.48 10.14
C THR A 198 5.73 -3.07 10.11
N GLU A 199 6.00 -2.54 11.29
CA GLU A 199 6.70 -1.27 11.46
C GLU A 199 8.14 -1.41 10.97
N THR A 200 8.58 -0.46 10.16
CA THR A 200 9.94 -0.42 9.60
C THR A 200 10.34 1.03 9.31
N ASP A 201 11.61 1.35 9.46
CA ASP A 201 12.22 2.63 9.09
C ASP A 201 12.84 2.61 7.69
N LEU A 202 12.84 1.46 7.00
CA LEU A 202 13.48 1.30 5.69
C LEU A 202 13.01 2.37 4.68
N PRO A 203 11.70 2.61 4.48
CA PRO A 203 11.28 3.60 3.50
C PRO A 203 11.72 5.01 3.84
N ASP A 204 11.77 5.38 5.12
CA ASP A 204 12.27 6.68 5.56
C ASP A 204 13.78 6.82 5.34
N ILE A 205 14.55 5.77 5.62
CA ILE A 205 16.00 5.73 5.36
C ILE A 205 16.28 5.84 3.85
N ILE A 206 15.56 5.09 3.02
CA ILE A 206 15.73 5.07 1.57
C ILE A 206 15.33 6.42 0.97
N SER A 207 14.16 6.93 1.35
CA SER A 207 13.62 8.22 0.90
C SER A 207 14.52 9.39 1.30
N SER A 208 14.97 9.45 2.56
CA SER A 208 15.80 10.56 3.04
C SER A 208 17.17 10.62 2.37
N LYS A 209 17.79 9.47 2.06
CA LYS A 209 19.13 9.42 1.45
C LYS A 209 19.11 9.52 -0.07
N HIS A 210 18.07 8.99 -0.70
CA HIS A 210 18.07 8.78 -2.15
C HIS A 210 16.80 9.22 -2.87
N GLN A 211 15.73 9.54 -2.13
CA GLN A 211 14.39 9.83 -2.68
C GLN A 211 13.90 8.72 -3.62
N TYR A 212 14.26 7.48 -3.32
CA TYR A 212 13.77 6.28 -4.00
C TYR A 212 12.57 5.70 -3.25
N SER A 213 11.75 4.94 -3.96
CA SER A 213 10.74 4.10 -3.31
C SER A 213 11.37 2.81 -2.80
N LEU A 214 10.67 2.11 -1.90
CA LEU A 214 11.07 0.81 -1.42
C LEU A 214 11.21 -0.21 -2.57
N ILE A 215 10.36 -0.15 -3.60
CA ILE A 215 10.47 -1.06 -4.75
C ILE A 215 11.76 -0.85 -5.54
N ASP A 216 12.21 0.40 -5.73
CA ASP A 216 13.49 0.65 -6.41
C ASP A 216 14.68 0.08 -5.62
N ALA A 217 14.63 0.22 -4.29
CA ALA A 217 15.65 -0.33 -3.40
C ALA A 217 15.61 -1.85 -3.37
N TYR A 218 14.42 -2.44 -3.31
CA TYR A 218 14.21 -3.88 -3.32
C TYR A 218 14.70 -4.53 -4.60
N LEU A 219 14.45 -3.94 -5.78
CA LEU A 219 14.96 -4.50 -7.04
C LEU A 219 16.49 -4.56 -7.06
N LYS A 220 17.18 -3.56 -6.50
CA LYS A 220 18.65 -3.57 -6.35
C LYS A 220 19.10 -4.62 -5.34
N ALA A 221 18.46 -4.66 -4.18
CA ALA A 221 18.75 -5.64 -3.14
C ALA A 221 18.57 -7.07 -3.64
N LYS A 222 17.46 -7.35 -4.34
CA LYS A 222 17.13 -8.64 -4.95
C LYS A 222 18.24 -9.14 -5.87
N ILE A 223 18.73 -8.32 -6.78
CA ILE A 223 19.84 -8.69 -7.68
C ILE A 223 21.09 -9.08 -6.87
N ILE A 224 21.42 -8.33 -5.82
CA ILE A 224 22.59 -8.62 -4.99
C ILE A 224 22.41 -9.90 -4.18
N MET A 225 21.25 -10.09 -3.55
CA MET A 225 20.98 -11.21 -2.65
C MET A 225 20.82 -12.53 -3.42
N GLU A 226 20.21 -12.51 -4.60
CA GLU A 226 20.07 -13.71 -5.45
C GLU A 226 21.38 -14.16 -6.09
N ASN A 227 22.39 -13.28 -6.17
CA ASN A 227 23.72 -13.58 -6.72
C ASN A 227 24.83 -13.41 -5.66
N PHE A 228 24.49 -13.58 -4.37
CA PHE A 228 25.34 -13.11 -3.28
C PHE A 228 26.71 -13.78 -3.23
N ASP A 229 26.82 -15.07 -3.58
CA ASP A 229 28.10 -15.77 -3.57
C ASP A 229 29.08 -15.20 -4.61
N GLU A 230 28.59 -14.85 -5.80
CA GLU A 230 29.40 -14.20 -6.85
C GLU A 230 29.81 -12.78 -6.42
N VAL A 231 28.86 -12.00 -5.91
CA VAL A 231 29.12 -10.66 -5.39
C VAL A 231 30.17 -10.68 -4.26
N LYS A 232 30.05 -11.64 -3.35
CA LYS A 232 30.98 -11.84 -2.23
C LYS A 232 32.37 -12.26 -2.71
N ALA A 233 32.45 -13.11 -3.73
CA ALA A 233 33.72 -13.48 -4.35
C ALA A 233 34.42 -12.26 -4.99
N GLU A 234 33.66 -11.39 -5.67
CA GLU A 234 34.18 -10.14 -6.24
C GLU A 234 34.70 -9.18 -5.16
N TRP A 235 34.03 -9.08 -4.01
CA TRP A 235 34.54 -8.30 -2.89
C TRP A 235 35.82 -8.89 -2.31
N ALA A 236 35.91 -10.22 -2.20
CA ALA A 236 37.10 -10.89 -1.67
C ALA A 236 38.33 -10.66 -2.55
N LYS A 237 38.17 -10.61 -3.88
CA LYS A 237 39.24 -10.29 -4.84
C LYS A 237 39.84 -8.89 -4.63
N LYS A 238 39.09 -7.96 -4.03
CA LYS A 238 39.54 -6.58 -3.72
C LYS A 238 40.32 -6.46 -2.42
N GLY A 239 40.50 -7.55 -1.69
CA GLY A 239 41.24 -7.60 -0.43
C GLY A 239 40.34 -7.51 0.81
N LYS A 240 40.94 -7.82 1.97
CA LYS A 240 40.21 -8.00 3.24
C LYS A 240 39.43 -6.75 3.68
N ASP A 241 40.03 -5.58 3.56
CA ASP A 241 39.42 -4.34 4.08
C ASP A 241 38.21 -3.92 3.24
N GLU A 242 38.31 -3.97 1.91
CA GLU A 242 37.19 -3.72 1.01
C GLU A 242 36.08 -4.77 1.18
N PHE A 243 36.45 -6.05 1.39
CA PHE A 243 35.49 -7.09 1.70
C PHE A 243 34.68 -6.80 2.98
N LEU A 244 35.35 -6.46 4.07
CA LEU A 244 34.68 -6.17 5.35
C LEU A 244 33.78 -4.93 5.26
N LYS A 245 34.25 -3.89 4.55
CA LYS A 245 33.48 -2.67 4.28
C LYS A 245 32.24 -2.96 3.44
N ALA A 246 32.39 -3.69 2.33
CA ALA A 246 31.28 -4.06 1.46
C ALA A 246 30.25 -4.94 2.19
N LYS A 247 30.70 -5.95 2.95
CA LYS A 247 29.83 -6.80 3.76
C LYS A 247 29.04 -5.99 4.80
N LYS A 248 29.67 -5.00 5.45
CA LYS A 248 28.98 -4.11 6.40
C LYS A 248 27.91 -3.27 5.70
N LEU A 249 28.23 -2.70 4.54
CA LEU A 249 27.29 -1.88 3.76
C LEU A 249 26.14 -2.71 3.20
N ASN A 250 26.35 -4.00 2.90
CA ASN A 250 25.31 -4.87 2.34
C ASN A 250 24.21 -5.26 3.32
N ARG A 251 24.40 -5.08 4.64
CA ARG A 251 23.39 -5.46 5.65
C ARG A 251 22.03 -4.82 5.39
N ILE A 252 22.00 -3.59 4.88
CA ILE A 252 20.75 -2.93 4.52
C ILE A 252 20.04 -3.60 3.33
N ASN A 253 20.79 -4.16 2.37
CA ASN A 253 20.19 -4.89 1.25
C ASN A 253 19.59 -6.22 1.71
N GLU A 254 20.24 -6.90 2.67
CA GLU A 254 19.71 -8.11 3.32
C GLU A 254 18.39 -7.79 4.03
N GLU A 255 18.36 -6.73 4.84
CA GLU A 255 17.15 -6.29 5.54
C GLU A 255 16.01 -5.89 4.58
N ILE A 256 16.31 -5.11 3.53
CA ILE A 256 15.33 -4.75 2.49
C ILE A 256 14.80 -5.99 1.78
N TYR A 257 15.68 -6.92 1.42
CA TYR A 257 15.30 -8.15 0.72
C TYR A 257 14.38 -9.01 1.58
N GLU A 258 14.76 -9.27 2.83
CA GLU A 258 13.97 -10.07 3.77
C GLU A 258 12.61 -9.43 4.05
N TYR A 259 12.57 -8.12 4.33
CA TYR A 259 11.33 -7.40 4.59
C TYR A 259 10.37 -7.47 3.38
N CYS A 260 10.86 -7.16 2.18
CA CYS A 260 10.02 -7.15 0.98
C CYS A 260 9.57 -8.55 0.57
N GLN A 261 10.43 -9.57 0.70
CA GLN A 261 10.05 -10.96 0.45
C GLN A 261 8.96 -11.42 1.42
N THR A 262 9.11 -11.08 2.71
CA THR A 262 8.11 -11.41 3.73
C THR A 262 6.78 -10.72 3.42
N LEU A 263 6.79 -9.44 3.01
CA LEU A 263 5.59 -8.75 2.54
C LEU A 263 4.93 -9.46 1.36
N ILE A 264 5.70 -9.81 0.31
CA ILE A 264 5.17 -10.48 -0.90
C ILE A 264 4.53 -11.82 -0.55
N GLN A 265 5.11 -12.57 0.39
CA GLN A 265 4.60 -13.89 0.79
C GLN A 265 3.33 -13.82 1.65
N ASN A 266 3.14 -12.73 2.41
CA ASN A 266 2.08 -12.65 3.42
C ASN A 266 0.94 -11.68 3.06
N PHE A 267 1.14 -10.75 2.12
CA PHE A 267 0.12 -9.78 1.72
C PHE A 267 -0.69 -10.31 0.54
N LYS A 268 -2.02 -10.44 0.74
CA LYS A 268 -2.97 -10.93 -0.27
C LYS A 268 -3.83 -9.80 -0.83
N LEU A 269 -4.19 -9.91 -2.10
CA LEU A 269 -5.05 -8.95 -2.82
C LEU A 269 -6.21 -9.61 -3.57
N ASP A 270 -6.16 -10.93 -3.70
CA ASP A 270 -7.09 -11.80 -4.41
C ASP A 270 -8.08 -12.51 -3.49
#